data_AF-A0A087SZW0-F1
#
_entry.id   AF-A0A087SZW0-F1
#
_cell.length_a   1.000
_cell.length_b   1.000
_cell.length_c   1.000
_cell.angle_alpha   90.00
_cell.angle_beta   90.00
_cell.angle_gamma   90.00
#
_symmetry.space_group_name_H-M   'P 1'
#
loop_
_entity.id
_entity.type
_entity.pdbx_description
1 polymer ?
#
loop_
_entity_poly.entity_id
_entity_poly.type
_entity_poly.pdbx_seq_one_letter_code
_entity_poly.pdbx_strand_id
1 'polypeptide(L)'
;MSYSDGPDRGHAWVIAIAAGVITMILSGISKMVGILYVAVIDTYGVTRFEATLPFTFRKSLRCLAGPVVGVIGQRYGIRTVTIVGGIVAAIGAGLCFVAPTVTWLAFCW
;
A
#
# COMPACT_ATOMS: atom_id res chain seq x y z
N MET A 1 -25.36 -22.05 -12.16
CA MET A 1 -25.03 -21.02 -13.15
C MET A 1 -26.20 -20.06 -13.24
N SER A 2 -26.21 -19.00 -12.44
CA SER A 2 -26.91 -17.74 -12.71
C SER A 2 -26.68 -16.77 -11.55
N TYR A 3 -25.87 -15.74 -11.77
CA TYR A 3 -25.99 -14.48 -11.04
C TYR A 3 -25.70 -13.37 -12.04
N SER A 4 -26.62 -13.20 -12.99
CA SER A 4 -26.75 -11.94 -13.73
C SER A 4 -27.79 -11.07 -13.01
N ASP A 5 -27.50 -10.71 -11.77
CA ASP A 5 -28.15 -9.56 -11.13
C ASP A 5 -27.28 -8.34 -11.44
N GLY A 6 -27.86 -7.37 -12.14
CA GLY A 6 -27.14 -6.27 -12.79
C GLY A 6 -26.22 -5.44 -11.89
N PRO A 7 -25.31 -4.65 -12.50
CA PRO A 7 -24.23 -3.93 -11.82
C PRO A 7 -24.65 -2.90 -10.75
N ASP A 8 -25.94 -2.63 -10.57
CA ASP A 8 -26.46 -1.57 -9.70
C ASP A 8 -27.35 -2.11 -8.57
N ARG A 9 -26.72 -2.65 -7.51
CA ARG A 9 -27.38 -2.82 -6.20
C ARG A 9 -26.59 -2.06 -5.13
N GLY A 10 -27.23 -1.72 -4.00
CA GLY A 10 -26.62 -0.94 -2.91
C GLY A 10 -25.26 -1.46 -2.41
N HIS A 11 -24.95 -2.75 -2.57
CA HIS A 11 -23.62 -3.30 -2.30
C HIS A 11 -22.51 -2.77 -3.22
N ALA A 12 -22.79 -2.48 -4.49
CA ALA A 12 -21.82 -1.88 -5.40
C ALA A 12 -21.35 -0.51 -4.91
N TRP A 13 -22.26 0.30 -4.34
CA TRP A 13 -21.92 1.59 -3.73
C TRP A 13 -21.01 1.44 -2.51
N VAL A 14 -21.22 0.43 -1.67
CA VAL A 14 -20.33 0.14 -0.52
C VAL A 14 -18.92 -0.20 -1.00
N ILE A 15 -18.80 -1.01 -2.06
CA ILE A 15 -17.51 -1.37 -2.65
C ILE A 15 -16.83 -0.15 -3.28
N ALA A 16 -17.58 0.71 -3.97
CA ALA A 16 -17.06 1.94 -4.56
C ALA A 16 -16.54 2.91 -3.49
N ILE A 17 -17.28 3.11 -2.40
CA ILE A 17 -16.83 3.93 -1.26
C ILE A 17 -15.56 3.33 -0.64
N ALA A 18 -15.52 2.02 -0.42
CA ALA A 18 -14.33 1.35 0.11
C ALA A 18 -13.12 1.53 -0.80
N ALA A 19 -13.27 1.32 -2.12
CA ALA A 19 -12.21 1.55 -3.09
C ALA A 19 -11.76 3.02 -3.14
N GLY A 20 -12.70 3.95 -2.99
CA GLY A 20 -12.43 5.38 -2.87
C GLY A 20 -11.57 5.70 -1.64
N VAL A 21 -11.92 5.16 -0.48
CA VAL A 21 -11.13 5.33 0.76
C VAL A 21 -9.73 4.75 0.62
N ILE A 22 -9.58 3.56 0.06
CA ILE A 22 -8.26 2.94 -0.18
C ILE A 22 -7.41 3.83 -1.09
N THR A 23 -7.99 4.32 -2.19
CA THR A 23 -7.30 5.19 -3.15
C THR A 23 -6.94 6.54 -2.53
N MET A 24 -7.83 7.09 -1.70
CA MET A 24 -7.59 8.32 -0.92
C MET A 24 -6.41 8.15 0.02
N ILE A 25 -6.35 7.07 0.80
CA ILE A 25 -5.22 6.77 1.70
C ILE A 25 -3.92 6.65 0.90
N LEU A 26 -3.95 5.91 -0.22
CA LEU A 26 -2.76 5.67 -1.05
C LEU A 26 -2.23 6.96 -1.70
N SER A 27 -3.14 7.86 -2.10
CA SER A 27 -2.83 9.19 -2.61
C SER A 27 -2.28 10.10 -1.52
N GLY A 28 -2.87 10.08 -0.32
CA GLY A 28 -2.42 10.82 0.85
C GLY A 28 -0.97 10.50 1.22
N ILE A 29 -0.64 9.21 1.35
CA ILE A 29 0.74 8.76 1.63
C ILE A 29 1.71 9.28 0.56
N SER A 30 1.28 9.28 -0.71
CA SER A 30 2.13 9.73 -1.82
C SER A 30 2.42 11.24 -1.76
N LYS A 31 1.48 12.05 -1.24
CA LYS A 31 1.67 13.49 -1.03
C LYS A 31 2.54 13.80 0.18
N MET A 32 2.49 12.97 1.22
CA MET A 32 3.28 13.15 2.44
C MET A 32 4.74 12.71 2.32
N VAL A 33 5.14 12.04 1.21
CA VAL A 33 6.52 11.54 1.00
C VAL A 33 7.57 12.63 1.25
N GLY A 34 7.34 13.87 0.82
CA GLY A 34 8.30 14.96 1.04
C GLY A 34 8.53 15.29 2.52
N ILE A 35 7.45 15.33 3.31
CA ILE A 35 7.52 15.60 4.75
C ILE A 35 8.19 14.42 5.46
N LEU A 36 7.80 13.19 5.11
CA LEU A 36 8.35 11.96 5.68
C LEU A 36 9.85 11.81 5.35
N TYR A 37 10.27 12.22 4.16
CA TYR A 37 11.67 12.19 3.77
C TYR A 37 12.55 13.09 4.66
N VAL A 38 12.08 14.30 4.95
CA VAL A 38 12.78 15.21 5.88
C VAL A 38 12.80 14.62 7.30
N ALA A 39 11.69 14.05 7.76
CA ALA A 39 11.60 13.42 9.08
C ALA A 39 12.54 12.20 9.21
N VAL A 40 12.69 11.38 8.18
CA VAL A 40 13.62 10.23 8.18
C VAL A 40 15.07 10.69 8.29
N ILE A 41 15.45 11.76 7.59
CA ILE A 41 16.80 12.34 7.71
C ILE A 41 17.06 12.83 9.13
N ASP A 42 16.10 13.56 9.71
CA ASP A 42 16.24 14.14 11.05
C ASP A 42 16.28 13.06 12.15
N THR A 43 15.45 12.01 12.02
CA THR A 43 15.34 10.94 13.04
C THR A 43 16.56 10.00 13.04
N TYR A 44 17.06 9.64 11.85
CA TYR A 44 18.13 8.64 11.72
C TYR A 44 19.51 9.24 11.39
N GLY A 45 19.61 10.55 11.13
CA GLY A 45 20.87 11.21 10.80
C GLY A 45 21.54 10.70 9.52
N VAL A 46 20.77 10.11 8.60
CA VAL A 46 21.28 9.44 7.39
C VAL A 46 21.52 10.38 6.23
N THR A 47 22.25 9.90 5.23
CA THR A 47 22.46 10.65 3.99
C THR A 47 21.15 10.81 3.22
N ARG A 48 21.08 11.88 2.41
CA ARG A 48 19.95 12.14 1.51
C ARG A 48 19.61 10.95 0.61
N PHE A 49 20.64 10.24 0.12
CA PHE A 49 20.45 9.07 -0.72
C PHE A 49 19.77 7.93 0.03
N GLU A 50 20.27 7.58 1.21
CA GLU A 50 19.70 6.50 2.03
C GLU A 50 18.27 6.78 2.46
N ALA A 51 17.94 8.04 2.79
CA ALA A 51 16.57 8.43 3.11
C ALA A 51 15.59 8.26 1.94
N THR A 52 16.06 8.22 0.68
CA THR A 52 15.17 7.97 -0.47
C THR A 52 14.84 6.49 -0.69
N LEU A 53 15.67 5.59 -0.19
CA LEU A 53 15.54 4.13 -0.38
C LEU A 53 14.15 3.57 0.00
N PRO A 54 13.57 3.85 1.19
CA PRO A 54 12.26 3.34 1.53
C PRO A 54 11.16 3.79 0.55
N PHE A 55 11.24 5.04 0.07
CA PHE A 55 10.23 5.58 -0.83
C PHE A 55 10.32 5.02 -2.24
N THR A 56 11.54 4.88 -2.78
CA THR A 56 11.79 4.32 -4.11
C THR A 56 11.51 2.82 -4.13
N PHE A 57 11.89 2.09 -3.08
CA PHE A 57 11.61 0.66 -2.95
C PHE A 57 10.10 0.38 -2.97
N ARG A 58 9.31 1.07 -2.13
CA ARG A 58 7.86 0.94 -2.09
C ARG A 58 7.19 1.28 -3.43
N LYS A 59 7.67 2.32 -4.12
CA LYS A 59 7.21 2.69 -5.48
C LYS A 59 7.48 1.58 -6.49
N SER A 60 8.70 1.04 -6.50
CA SER A 60 9.11 -0.06 -7.39
C SER A 60 8.32 -1.33 -7.12
N LEU A 61 8.13 -1.69 -5.85
CA LEU A 61 7.35 -2.85 -5.44
C LEU A 61 5.89 -2.71 -5.91
N ARG A 62 5.27 -1.53 -5.75
CA ARG A 62 3.92 -1.28 -6.28
C ARG A 62 3.85 -1.47 -7.79
N CYS A 63 4.88 -1.03 -8.53
CA CYS A 63 4.93 -1.16 -9.97
C CYS A 63 5.00 -2.63 -10.40
N LEU A 64 5.88 -3.41 -9.77
CA LEU A 64 6.04 -4.86 -10.02
C LEU A 64 4.82 -5.68 -9.55
N ALA A 65 4.16 -5.24 -8.48
CA ALA A 65 2.99 -5.91 -7.93
C ALA A 65 1.76 -5.80 -8.85
N GLY A 66 1.69 -4.82 -9.75
CA GLY A 66 0.53 -4.62 -10.64
C GLY A 66 0.16 -5.88 -11.44
N PRO A 67 1.06 -6.42 -12.27
CA PRO A 67 0.82 -7.67 -13.01
C PRO A 67 0.55 -8.87 -12.10
N VAL A 68 1.30 -9.00 -11.00
CA VAL A 68 1.18 -10.11 -10.05
C VAL A 68 -0.20 -10.13 -9.40
N VAL A 69 -0.66 -8.98 -8.90
CA VAL A 69 -2.00 -8.81 -8.32
C VAL A 69 -3.08 -9.06 -9.36
N GLY A 70 -2.86 -8.66 -10.62
CA GLY A 70 -3.78 -8.98 -11.72
C GLY A 70 -3.99 -10.49 -11.88
N VAL A 71 -2.89 -11.25 -12.01
CA VAL A 71 -2.96 -12.71 -12.18
C VAL A 71 -3.57 -13.41 -10.95
N ILE A 72 -3.16 -13.02 -9.75
CA ILE A 72 -3.70 -13.61 -8.50
C ILE A 72 -5.17 -13.24 -8.34
N GLY A 73 -5.57 -12.02 -8.68
CA GLY A 73 -6.95 -11.54 -8.62
C GLY A 73 -7.88 -12.33 -9.53
N GLN A 74 -7.41 -12.75 -10.72
CA GLN A 74 -8.18 -13.63 -11.61
C GLN A 74 -8.35 -15.05 -11.04
N ARG A 75 -7.39 -15.55 -10.26
CA ARG A 75 -7.40 -16.91 -9.69
C ARG A 75 -8.17 -17.01 -8.36
N TYR A 76 -8.00 -16.05 -7.47
CA TYR A 76 -8.50 -16.09 -6.07
C TYR A 76 -9.59 -15.04 -5.76
N GLY A 77 -9.91 -14.19 -6.73
CA GLY A 77 -10.88 -13.10 -6.58
C GLY A 77 -10.29 -11.85 -5.92
N ILE A 78 -10.75 -10.67 -6.37
CA ILE A 78 -10.20 -9.38 -5.93
C ILE A 78 -10.40 -9.12 -4.43
N ARG A 79 -11.54 -9.54 -3.86
CA ARG A 79 -11.89 -9.29 -2.46
C ARG A 79 -10.88 -9.91 -1.49
N THR A 80 -10.53 -11.17 -1.71
CA THR A 80 -9.56 -11.90 -0.87
C THR A 80 -8.17 -11.26 -0.97
N VAL A 81 -7.75 -10.90 -2.19
CA VAL A 81 -6.46 -10.27 -2.44
C VAL A 81 -6.37 -8.90 -1.75
N THR A 82 -7.42 -8.08 -1.79
CA THR A 82 -7.46 -6.80 -1.10
C THR A 82 -7.39 -6.95 0.42
N ILE A 83 -8.11 -7.92 1.01
CA ILE A 83 -8.08 -8.15 2.46
C ILE A 83 -6.69 -8.61 2.91
N VAL A 84 -6.10 -9.60 2.23
CA VAL A 84 -4.76 -10.10 2.56
C VAL A 84 -3.72 -8.98 2.40
N GLY A 85 -3.78 -8.21 1.31
CA GLY A 85 -2.89 -7.06 1.10
C GLY A 85 -3.03 -6.00 2.19
N GLY A 86 -4.26 -5.73 2.66
CA GLY A 86 -4.53 -4.81 3.76
C GLY A 86 -3.94 -5.27 5.09
N ILE A 87 -4.05 -6.57 5.41
CA ILE A 87 -3.44 -7.15 6.62
C ILE A 87 -1.91 -7.06 6.55
N VAL A 88 -1.31 -7.42 5.41
CA VAL A 88 0.14 -7.31 5.20
C VAL A 88 0.61 -5.87 5.35
N ALA A 89 -0.11 -4.91 4.77
CA ALA A 89 0.20 -3.48 4.90
C ALA A 89 0.08 -2.98 6.35
N ALA A 90 -0.94 -3.43 7.10
CA ALA A 90 -1.11 -3.08 8.51
C ALA A 90 0.03 -3.62 9.39
N ILE A 91 0.46 -4.86 9.15
CA ILE A 91 1.60 -5.45 9.85
C ILE A 91 2.89 -4.70 9.52
N GLY A 92 3.14 -4.39 8.24
CA GLY A 92 4.30 -3.60 7.81
C GLY A 92 4.36 -2.22 8.47
N ALA A 93 3.23 -1.50 8.48
CA ALA A 93 3.11 -0.22 9.17
C ALA A 93 3.34 -0.34 10.68
N GLY A 94 2.86 -1.43 11.31
CA GLY A 94 3.12 -1.73 12.71
C GLY A 94 4.61 -1.98 13.00
N LEU A 95 5.29 -2.73 12.14
CA LEU A 95 6.73 -3.02 12.27
C LEU A 95 7.61 -1.78 12.10
N CYS A 96 7.12 -0.74 11.41
CA CYS A 96 7.83 0.53 11.29
C CYS A 96 7.97 1.27 12.62
N PHE A 97 7.10 1.04 13.61
CA PHE A 97 7.21 1.69 14.94
C PHE A 97 8.46 1.26 15.72
N VAL A 98 8.96 0.05 15.47
CA VAL A 98 10.12 -0.52 16.18
C VAL A 98 11.37 -0.48 15.30
N ALA A 99 11.34 0.26 14.18
CA ALA A 99 12.43 0.29 13.22
C ALA A 99 13.70 0.93 13.80
N PRO A 100 14.82 0.18 13.95
CA PRO A 100 16.07 0.75 14.45
C PRO A 100 16.93 1.36 13.33
N THR A 101 16.66 1.02 12.07
CA THR A 101 17.45 1.45 10.91
C THR A 101 16.57 1.83 9.72
N VAL A 102 17.10 2.70 8.86
CA VAL A 102 16.43 3.11 7.61
C VAL A 102 16.26 1.95 6.63
N THR A 103 17.15 0.97 6.65
CA THR A 103 17.01 -0.25 5.85
C THR A 103 15.85 -1.12 6.33
N TRP A 104 15.66 -1.25 7.65
CA TRP A 104 14.48 -1.92 8.21
C TRP A 104 13.19 -1.21 7.80
N LEU A 105 13.22 0.12 7.82
CA LEU A 105 12.13 0.97 7.33
C LEU A 105 11.83 0.69 5.86
N ALA A 106 12.84 0.51 5.00
CA ALA A 106 12.66 0.24 3.58
C ALA A 106 12.03 -1.13 3.27
N PHE A 107 12.26 -2.13 4.11
CA PHE A 107 11.66 -3.47 3.93
C PHE A 107 10.25 -3.59 4.52
N CYS A 108 9.95 -2.89 5.62
CA CYS A 108 8.66 -3.01 6.31
C CYS A 108 7.60 -2.03 5.80
N TRP A 109 7.98 -0.95 5.12
CA TRP A 109 7.09 0.14 4.67
C TRP A 109 6.61 -0.04 3.22
#